data_AF-A0A9W8PDG7-F1
#
_entry.id   AF-A0A9W8PDG7-F1
#
_cell.length_a   1.000
_cell.length_b   1.000
_cell.length_c   1.000
_cell.angle_alpha   90.00
_cell.angle_beta   90.00
_cell.angle_gamma   90.00
#
_symmetry.space_group_name_H-M   'P 1'
#
loop_
_entity.id
_entity.type
_entity.pdbx_description
1 polymer ?
#
loop_
_entity_poly.entity_id
_entity_poly.type
_entity_poly.pdbx_seq_one_letter_code
_entity_poly.pdbx_strand_id
1 'polypeptide(L)'
;MDRVDRVKGKLPGPSAKNPLGNPKMPGRTSSGGMNWAGYMATEFNSTLTLLYNFARSGSTVDAEIIPPRIDKRFSFANQVVHFNDTIGHKPDYAVWTAENTVATIWLGINDITLSYKQRSIETKYNNAVWRIFDLSDMLYEMGIRQFVFIEAPPMGEYVASGD
;
A
#
# COMPACT_ATOMS: atom_id res chain seq x y z
N MET A 1 -4.03 -7.70 -8.30
CA MET A 1 -4.19 -8.95 -9.07
C MET A 1 -5.01 -9.92 -8.26
N ASP A 2 -6.19 -10.28 -8.76
CA ASP A 2 -6.80 -11.56 -8.39
C ASP A 2 -5.89 -12.69 -8.84
N ARG A 3 -5.92 -13.82 -8.12
CA ARG A 3 -5.02 -14.96 -8.31
C ARG A 3 -5.00 -15.50 -9.75
N VAL A 4 -6.07 -15.26 -10.52
CA VAL A 4 -6.32 -15.88 -11.83
C VAL A 4 -5.54 -15.26 -13.00
N ASP A 5 -4.99 -14.05 -12.83
CA ASP A 5 -4.29 -13.31 -13.91
C ASP A 5 -2.77 -13.22 -13.75
N ARG A 6 -2.17 -14.02 -12.85
CA ARG A 6 -0.72 -13.99 -12.67
C ARG A 6 -0.03 -14.71 -13.84
N VAL A 7 0.58 -13.93 -14.73
CA VAL A 7 1.52 -14.43 -15.74
C VAL A 7 2.58 -15.29 -15.03
N LYS A 8 2.82 -16.51 -15.52
CA LYS A 8 3.91 -17.38 -15.03
C LYS A 8 5.26 -16.75 -15.40
N GLY A 9 6.11 -16.48 -14.40
CA GLY A 9 7.46 -15.93 -14.59
C GLY A 9 7.71 -14.65 -13.77
N LYS A 10 8.95 -14.16 -13.80
CA LYS A 10 9.31 -12.86 -13.20
C LYS A 10 8.65 -11.75 -14.02
N LEU A 11 7.72 -11.03 -13.41
CA LEU A 11 7.09 -9.86 -14.02
C LEU A 11 8.11 -8.72 -14.12
N PRO A 12 8.06 -7.88 -15.16
CA PRO A 12 8.96 -6.74 -15.28
C PRO A 12 8.74 -5.76 -14.13
N GLY A 13 9.83 -5.36 -13.48
CA GLY A 13 9.82 -4.31 -12.47
C GLY A 13 9.71 -2.90 -13.08
N PRO A 14 9.58 -1.87 -12.23
CA PRO A 14 9.65 -0.47 -12.64
C PRO A 14 10.84 -0.15 -13.54
N SER A 15 10.63 0.72 -14.53
CA SER A 15 11.69 1.22 -15.43
C SER A 15 11.34 2.60 -15.98
N ALA A 16 12.30 3.29 -16.60
CA ALA A 16 12.05 4.59 -17.24
C ALA A 16 10.93 4.56 -18.30
N LYS A 17 10.74 3.44 -19.01
CA LYS A 17 9.67 3.28 -20.01
C LYS A 17 8.31 2.93 -19.41
N ASN A 18 8.31 2.36 -18.20
CA ASN A 18 7.10 2.02 -17.47
C ASN A 18 7.38 2.14 -15.96
N PRO A 19 7.17 3.33 -15.37
CA PRO A 19 7.49 3.59 -13.97
C PRO A 19 6.78 2.68 -12.97
N LEU A 20 5.63 2.08 -13.31
CA LEU A 20 4.95 1.07 -12.49
C LEU A 20 5.49 -0.36 -12.70
N GLY A 21 6.11 -0.63 -13.84
CA GLY A 21 6.65 -1.93 -14.21
C GLY A 21 5.59 -2.93 -14.70
N ASN A 22 4.73 -3.42 -13.81
CA ASN A 22 3.67 -4.35 -14.17
C ASN A 22 2.40 -4.16 -13.32
N PRO A 23 1.22 -3.91 -13.95
CA PRO A 23 0.96 -3.86 -15.39
C PRO A 23 1.57 -2.62 -16.08
N LYS A 24 1.30 -2.43 -17.38
CA LYS A 24 1.50 -1.12 -18.02
C LYS A 24 0.69 -0.05 -17.29
N MET A 25 1.23 1.17 -17.21
CA MET A 25 0.48 2.34 -16.72
C MET A 25 -0.88 2.45 -17.44
N PRO A 26 -1.97 2.80 -16.74
CA PRO A 26 -2.06 3.20 -15.33
C PRO A 26 -2.15 2.02 -14.33
N GLY A 27 -2.06 0.78 -14.79
CA GLY A 27 -2.32 -0.42 -13.98
C GLY A 27 -3.81 -0.67 -13.78
N ARG A 28 -4.15 -1.41 -12.71
CA ARG A 28 -5.55 -1.62 -12.29
C ARG A 28 -5.84 -0.75 -11.08
N THR A 29 -6.66 0.28 -11.25
CA THR A 29 -6.99 1.26 -10.22
C THR A 29 -8.51 1.33 -10.02
N SER A 30 -8.93 1.92 -8.90
CA SER A 30 -10.33 2.28 -8.64
C SER A 30 -10.67 3.71 -9.09
N SER A 31 -9.74 4.43 -9.71
CA SER A 31 -9.93 5.83 -10.14
C SER A 31 -10.42 5.98 -11.58
N GLY A 32 -10.68 4.88 -12.30
CA GLY A 32 -11.04 4.90 -13.73
C GLY A 32 -9.87 5.25 -14.66
N GLY A 33 -8.67 5.43 -14.13
CA GLY A 33 -7.46 5.84 -14.85
C GLY A 33 -6.24 5.80 -13.96
N MET A 34 -5.34 6.76 -14.11
CA MET A 34 -4.19 6.89 -13.19
C MET A 34 -4.68 7.32 -11.80
N ASN A 35 -4.05 6.81 -10.74
CA ASN A 35 -4.27 7.30 -9.38
C ASN A 35 -3.14 8.26 -8.99
N TRP A 36 -3.22 8.87 -7.80
CA TRP A 36 -2.23 9.83 -7.33
C TRP A 36 -0.79 9.31 -7.44
N ALA A 37 -0.54 8.03 -7.11
CA ALA A 37 0.80 7.45 -7.14
C ALA A 37 1.34 7.34 -8.57
N GLY A 38 0.46 7.00 -9.52
CA GLY A 38 0.82 7.03 -10.93
C GLY A 38 1.18 8.44 -11.39
N TYR A 39 0.37 9.45 -11.04
CA TYR A 39 0.63 10.85 -11.43
C TYR A 39 1.95 11.36 -10.84
N MET A 40 2.25 11.01 -9.59
CA MET A 40 3.53 11.31 -8.95
C MET A 40 4.72 10.66 -9.65
N ALA A 41 4.54 9.49 -10.27
CA ALA A 41 5.61 8.77 -10.93
C ALA A 41 5.82 9.17 -12.41
N THR A 42 4.87 9.87 -13.03
CA THR A 42 4.92 10.20 -14.48
C THR A 42 4.76 11.67 -14.83
N GLU A 43 3.84 12.40 -14.17
CA GLU A 43 3.47 13.76 -14.56
C GLU A 43 3.99 14.83 -13.59
N PHE A 44 4.02 14.51 -12.29
CA PHE A 44 4.34 15.46 -11.22
C PHE A 44 5.75 15.30 -10.66
N ASN A 45 6.56 14.41 -11.23
CA ASN A 45 7.98 14.25 -10.91
C ASN A 45 8.87 15.17 -11.75
N SER A 46 9.93 15.70 -11.13
CA SER A 46 10.99 16.46 -11.82
C SER A 46 12.15 15.58 -12.29
N THR A 47 12.29 14.37 -11.74
CA THR A 47 13.33 13.39 -12.09
C THR A 47 12.70 12.01 -12.25
N LEU A 48 13.41 11.06 -12.89
CA LEU A 48 12.91 9.69 -13.04
C LEU A 48 12.50 9.12 -11.68
N THR A 49 11.21 8.82 -11.52
CA THR A 49 10.64 8.24 -10.32
C THR A 49 10.11 6.85 -10.64
N LEU A 50 10.55 5.85 -9.89
CA LEU A 50 10.12 4.45 -10.07
C LEU A 50 9.12 4.09 -8.96
N LEU A 51 7.96 3.56 -9.35
CA LEU A 51 6.87 3.22 -8.44
C LEU A 51 6.85 1.72 -8.13
N TYR A 52 7.43 1.36 -6.98
CA TYR A 52 7.32 0.02 -6.41
C TYR A 52 6.02 -0.12 -5.61
N ASN A 53 4.94 -0.52 -6.28
CA ASN A 53 3.60 -0.52 -5.68
C ASN A 53 3.26 -1.85 -4.95
N PHE A 54 3.29 -1.81 -3.62
CA PHE A 54 2.88 -2.92 -2.75
C PHE A 54 1.39 -2.89 -2.38
N ALA A 55 0.68 -1.80 -2.68
CA ALA A 55 -0.70 -1.61 -2.26
C ALA A 55 -1.63 -2.71 -2.81
N ARG A 56 -2.63 -3.03 -2.01
CA ARG A 56 -3.70 -3.98 -2.34
C ARG A 56 -5.03 -3.34 -1.98
N SER A 57 -5.96 -3.33 -2.95
CA SER A 57 -7.32 -2.87 -2.68
C SER A 57 -7.98 -3.76 -1.61
N GLY A 58 -8.73 -3.11 -0.71
CA GLY A 58 -9.44 -3.76 0.39
C GLY A 58 -8.57 -4.17 1.59
N SER A 59 -7.30 -3.78 1.64
CA SER A 59 -6.42 -4.11 2.76
C SER A 59 -6.81 -3.35 4.03
N THR A 60 -6.93 -4.10 5.12
CA THR A 60 -6.86 -3.57 6.49
C THR A 60 -5.40 -3.44 6.92
N VAL A 61 -5.14 -2.75 8.03
CA VAL A 61 -3.78 -2.62 8.58
C VAL A 61 -3.21 -3.99 8.96
N ASP A 62 -3.96 -4.74 9.76
CA ASP A 62 -3.60 -6.08 10.20
C ASP A 62 -4.87 -6.92 10.38
N ALA A 63 -4.85 -8.15 9.86
CA ALA A 63 -6.01 -9.04 9.86
C ALA A 63 -6.39 -9.52 11.27
N GLU A 64 -5.43 -9.53 12.20
CA GLU A 64 -5.65 -9.90 13.60
C GLU A 64 -6.34 -8.77 14.41
N ILE A 65 -6.24 -7.51 13.95
CA ILE A 65 -6.89 -6.36 14.59
C ILE A 65 -8.28 -6.16 14.01
N ILE A 66 -8.36 -6.01 12.69
CA ILE A 66 -9.61 -5.90 11.94
C ILE A 66 -9.52 -6.87 10.75
N PRO A 67 -10.31 -7.96 10.78
CA PRO A 67 -10.35 -8.91 9.67
C PRO A 67 -10.81 -8.24 8.37
N PRO A 68 -10.18 -8.56 7.23
CA PRO A 68 -10.61 -8.03 5.95
C PRO A 68 -11.94 -8.64 5.51
N ARG A 69 -12.67 -7.96 4.62
CA ARG A 69 -13.94 -8.45 4.04
C ARG A 69 -13.80 -9.81 3.33
N ILE A 70 -12.67 -10.04 2.68
CA ILE A 70 -12.35 -11.27 1.96
C ILE A 70 -11.28 -12.00 2.77
N ASP A 71 -11.54 -13.26 3.13
CA ASP A 71 -10.59 -14.09 3.87
C ASP A 71 -9.22 -14.13 3.16
N LYS A 72 -8.14 -14.07 3.94
CA LYS A 72 -6.74 -14.07 3.47
C LYS A 72 -6.40 -12.92 2.50
N ARG A 73 -7.17 -11.83 2.51
CA ARG A 73 -6.76 -10.58 1.86
C ARG A 73 -5.47 -10.09 2.51
N PHE A 74 -4.47 -9.74 1.68
CA PHE A 74 -3.21 -9.18 2.15
C PHE A 74 -3.45 -7.89 2.94
N SER A 75 -3.06 -7.85 4.21
CA SER A 75 -3.06 -6.65 5.04
C SER A 75 -1.84 -5.77 4.74
N PHE A 76 -1.73 -4.61 5.39
CA PHE A 76 -0.49 -3.83 5.38
C PHE A 76 0.68 -4.61 5.99
N ALA A 77 0.45 -5.35 7.08
CA ALA A 77 1.46 -6.23 7.66
C ALA A 77 2.03 -7.23 6.63
N ASN A 78 1.17 -7.85 5.81
CA ASN A 78 1.65 -8.74 4.74
C ASN A 78 2.38 -8.00 3.61
N GLN A 79 2.03 -6.74 3.35
CA GLN A 79 2.72 -5.92 2.35
C GLN A 79 4.14 -5.55 2.78
N VAL A 80 4.37 -5.27 4.07
CA VAL A 80 5.71 -5.03 4.63
C VAL A 80 6.58 -6.29 4.52
N VAL A 81 6.03 -7.47 4.86
CA VAL A 81 6.74 -8.75 4.66
C VAL A 81 7.08 -8.96 3.18
N HIS A 82 6.12 -8.73 2.29
CA HIS A 82 6.35 -8.87 0.85
C HIS A 82 7.39 -7.87 0.31
N PHE A 83 7.45 -6.65 0.84
CA PHE A 83 8.53 -5.70 0.54
C PHE A 83 9.89 -6.28 0.96
N ASN A 84 10.00 -6.75 2.21
CA ASN A 84 11.22 -7.35 2.74
C ASN A 84 11.72 -8.52 1.87
N ASP A 85 10.81 -9.43 1.54
CA ASP A 85 11.09 -10.65 0.77
C ASP A 85 11.47 -10.38 -0.69
N THR A 86 11.23 -9.16 -1.21
CA THR A 86 11.45 -8.84 -2.63
C THR A 86 12.56 -7.83 -2.87
N ILE A 87 12.42 -6.62 -2.32
CA ILE A 87 13.35 -5.52 -2.55
C ILE A 87 13.94 -4.95 -1.27
N GLY A 88 13.51 -5.40 -0.09
CA GLY A 88 14.02 -4.94 1.20
C GLY A 88 15.54 -5.10 1.35
N HIS A 89 16.08 -6.15 0.73
CA HIS A 89 17.51 -6.43 0.67
C HIS A 89 18.27 -5.67 -0.45
N LYS A 90 17.63 -4.69 -1.10
CA LYS A 90 18.23 -3.80 -2.12
C LYS A 90 18.93 -4.54 -3.27
N PRO A 91 18.23 -5.42 -4.02
CA PRO A 91 18.83 -6.11 -5.16
C PRO A 91 19.29 -5.14 -6.25
N ASP A 92 20.19 -5.58 -7.13
CA ASP A 92 20.73 -4.78 -8.25
C ASP A 92 19.67 -4.15 -9.17
N TYR A 93 18.48 -4.76 -9.24
CA TYR A 93 17.36 -4.23 -10.04
C TYR A 93 16.50 -3.21 -9.29
N ALA A 94 16.71 -3.02 -7.99
CA ALA A 94 15.99 -2.09 -7.10
C ALA A 94 16.95 -1.54 -6.02
N VAL A 95 17.94 -0.74 -6.46
CA VAL A 95 19.00 -0.19 -5.60
C VAL A 95 18.55 1.11 -4.93
N TRP A 96 17.54 0.99 -4.06
CA TRP A 96 17.08 2.13 -3.26
C TRP A 96 18.01 2.37 -2.06
N THR A 97 18.10 3.62 -1.65
CA THR A 97 18.86 4.11 -0.49
C THR A 97 17.95 4.99 0.37
N ALA A 98 18.45 5.41 1.54
CA ALA A 98 17.73 6.34 2.40
C ALA A 98 17.46 7.70 1.73
N GLU A 99 18.31 8.10 0.79
CA GLU A 99 18.32 9.41 0.13
C GLU A 99 17.47 9.44 -1.14
N ASN A 100 17.19 8.29 -1.75
CA ASN A 100 16.50 8.21 -3.05
C ASN A 100 15.12 7.54 -3.00
N THR A 101 14.61 7.25 -1.79
CA THR A 101 13.35 6.55 -1.59
C THR A 101 12.49 7.24 -0.55
N VAL A 102 11.19 7.30 -0.85
CA VAL A 102 10.12 7.72 0.07
C VAL A 102 9.12 6.58 0.18
N ALA A 103 8.86 6.10 1.40
CA ALA A 103 7.74 5.19 1.66
C ALA A 103 6.46 6.00 1.85
N THR A 104 5.44 5.75 1.04
CA THR A 104 4.11 6.38 1.23
C THR A 104 3.11 5.35 1.72
N ILE A 105 2.45 5.64 2.84
CA ILE A 105 1.52 4.75 3.52
C ILE A 105 0.15 5.43 3.57
N TRP A 106 -0.85 4.81 2.94
CA TRP A 106 -2.24 5.29 2.94
C TRP A 106 -3.21 4.15 3.29
N LEU A 107 -3.46 3.99 4.58
CA LEU A 107 -4.23 2.90 5.17
C LEU A 107 -5.30 3.47 6.12
N GLY A 108 -6.28 2.64 6.51
CA GLY A 108 -7.28 2.99 7.53
C GLY A 108 -8.72 3.08 7.03
N ILE A 109 -8.96 3.39 5.74
CA ILE A 109 -10.33 3.50 5.22
C ILE A 109 -11.11 2.17 5.29
N ASN A 110 -10.46 1.05 5.01
CA ASN A 110 -11.08 -0.28 5.10
C ASN A 110 -11.31 -0.67 6.55
N ASP A 111 -10.35 -0.38 7.44
CA ASP A 111 -10.46 -0.59 8.87
C ASP A 111 -11.69 0.14 9.44
N ILE A 112 -11.88 1.42 9.10
CA ILE A 112 -13.05 2.21 9.48
C ILE A 112 -14.33 1.57 8.93
N THR A 113 -14.38 1.34 7.62
CA THR A 113 -15.58 0.84 6.92
C THR A 113 -16.05 -0.53 7.45
N LEU A 114 -15.12 -1.41 7.84
CA LEU A 114 -15.45 -2.76 8.30
C LEU A 114 -15.81 -2.82 9.79
N SER A 115 -15.38 -1.83 10.59
CA SER A 115 -15.49 -1.92 12.05
C SER A 115 -16.36 -0.85 12.71
N TYR A 116 -16.82 0.19 12.02
CA TYR A 116 -17.54 1.31 12.65
C TYR A 116 -18.79 0.95 13.47
N LYS A 117 -19.48 -0.19 13.20
CA LYS A 117 -20.62 -0.70 13.99
C LYS A 117 -20.23 -1.71 15.06
N GLN A 118 -18.96 -2.09 15.14
CA GLN A 118 -18.49 -3.13 16.04
C GLN A 118 -18.30 -2.57 17.45
N ARG A 119 -18.43 -3.44 18.45
CA ARG A 119 -18.05 -3.12 19.83
C ARG A 119 -16.53 -2.90 19.92
N SER A 120 -16.11 -2.11 20.91
CA SER A 120 -14.69 -1.79 21.18
C SER A 120 -13.98 -1.11 20.00
N ILE A 121 -14.71 -0.30 19.24
CA ILE A 121 -14.21 0.34 18.03
C ILE A 121 -12.99 1.24 18.29
N GLU A 122 -13.02 2.00 19.38
CA GLU A 122 -11.93 2.87 19.78
C GLU A 122 -10.63 2.09 20.02
N THR A 123 -10.72 0.96 20.75
CA THR A 123 -9.57 0.07 20.96
C THR A 123 -9.04 -0.49 19.64
N LYS A 124 -9.92 -0.88 18.71
CA LYS A 124 -9.50 -1.40 17.40
C LYS A 124 -8.79 -0.34 16.56
N TYR A 125 -9.30 0.89 16.54
CA TYR A 125 -8.67 2.00 15.85
C TYR A 125 -7.31 2.36 16.46
N ASN A 126 -7.23 2.45 17.79
CA ASN A 126 -5.96 2.70 18.48
C ASN A 126 -4.93 1.61 18.16
N ASN A 127 -5.33 0.34 18.22
CA ASN A 127 -4.45 -0.77 17.87
C ASN A 127 -4.01 -0.72 16.40
N ALA A 128 -4.92 -0.39 15.48
CA ALA A 128 -4.58 -0.26 14.07
C ALA A 128 -3.60 0.90 13.81
N VAL A 129 -3.78 2.05 14.47
CA VAL A 129 -2.84 3.18 14.36
C VAL A 129 -1.47 2.82 14.91
N TRP A 130 -1.39 2.23 16.11
CA TRP A 130 -0.11 1.76 16.66
C TRP A 130 0.56 0.74 15.74
N ARG A 131 -0.24 -0.17 15.16
CA ARG A 131 0.27 -1.16 14.22
C ARG A 131 0.82 -0.54 12.94
N ILE A 132 0.29 0.58 12.46
CA ILE A 132 0.88 1.33 11.34
C ILE A 132 2.29 1.81 11.71
N PHE A 133 2.49 2.33 12.91
CA PHE A 133 3.81 2.79 13.38
C PHE A 133 4.77 1.62 13.58
N ASP A 134 4.35 0.52 14.22
CA ASP A 134 5.19 -0.69 14.36
C ASP A 134 5.69 -1.21 13.00
N LEU A 135 4.80 -1.24 12.00
CA LEU A 135 5.12 -1.67 10.65
C LEU A 135 6.01 -0.66 9.91
N SER A 136 5.89 0.63 10.24
CA SER A 136 6.76 1.68 9.72
C SER A 136 8.16 1.61 10.34
N ASP A 137 8.26 1.25 11.61
CA ASP A 137 9.53 0.98 12.29
C ASP A 137 10.24 -0.21 11.64
N MET A 138 9.52 -1.27 11.25
CA MET A 138 10.13 -2.36 10.47
C MET A 138 10.72 -1.87 9.13
N LEU A 139 10.02 -0.98 8.41
CA LEU A 139 10.55 -0.38 7.18
C LEU A 139 11.75 0.52 7.47
N TYR A 140 11.75 1.22 8.60
CA TYR A 140 12.87 2.02 9.07
C TYR A 140 14.09 1.13 9.35
N GLU A 141 13.93 0.01 10.06
CA GLU A 141 15.03 -0.94 10.30
C GLU A 141 15.61 -1.53 9.00
N MET A 142 14.80 -1.65 7.93
CA MET A 142 15.29 -2.06 6.60
C MET A 142 16.12 -0.98 5.88
N GLY A 143 16.05 0.27 6.34
CA GLY A 143 16.84 1.40 5.83
C GLY A 143 16.02 2.53 5.21
N ILE A 144 14.68 2.46 5.23
CA ILE A 144 13.83 3.58 4.78
C ILE A 144 13.99 4.75 5.77
N ARG A 145 14.14 5.97 5.28
CA ARG A 145 14.30 7.17 6.13
C ARG A 145 13.31 8.29 5.85
N GLN A 146 12.60 8.23 4.73
CA GLN A 146 11.61 9.23 4.35
C GLN A 146 10.24 8.58 4.27
N PHE A 147 9.27 9.14 5.00
CA PHE A 147 7.92 8.61 5.10
C PHE A 147 6.89 9.69 4.81
N VAL A 148 5.83 9.33 4.10
CA VAL A 148 4.63 10.13 3.92
C VAL A 148 3.44 9.29 4.39
N PHE A 149 2.70 9.81 5.36
CA PHE A 149 1.45 9.22 5.83
C PHE A 149 0.29 10.02 5.25
N ILE A 150 -0.64 9.33 4.62
CA ILE A 150 -1.88 9.94 4.12
C ILE A 150 -3.01 9.47 5.03
N GLU A 151 -3.78 10.42 5.55
CA GLU A 151 -4.91 10.13 6.42
C GLU A 151 -6.06 9.48 5.65
N ALA A 152 -6.90 8.71 6.36
CA ALA A 152 -8.18 8.29 5.80
C ALA A 152 -9.02 9.54 5.47
N PRO A 153 -9.69 9.58 4.31
CA PRO A 153 -10.53 10.73 3.97
C PRO A 153 -11.69 10.85 4.99
N PRO A 154 -12.26 12.05 5.17
CA PRO A 154 -13.45 12.22 5.98
C PRO A 154 -14.57 11.28 5.51
N MET A 155 -15.04 10.41 6.40
CA MET A 155 -15.97 9.34 6.02
C MET A 155 -17.45 9.73 6.05
N GLY A 156 -17.80 10.95 6.50
CA GLY A 156 -19.14 11.56 6.39
C GLY A 156 -20.34 10.60 6.46
N GLU A 157 -21.37 10.85 5.64
CA GLU A 157 -22.55 9.97 5.51
C GLU A 157 -22.30 8.69 4.68
N TYR A 158 -21.10 8.47 4.12
CA TYR A 158 -20.77 7.27 3.33
C TYR A 158 -20.95 5.95 4.10
N VAL A 159 -20.97 6.06 5.42
CA VAL A 159 -21.14 4.95 6.36
C VAL A 159 -22.61 4.52 6.49
N ALA A 160 -23.57 5.32 5.99
CA ALA A 160 -25.01 5.06 6.09
C ALA A 160 -25.61 4.26 4.92
N SER A 161 -25.01 4.26 3.73
CA SER A 161 -25.56 3.59 2.53
C SER A 161 -24.95 2.21 2.28
N GLY A 162 -24.89 1.39 3.34
CA GLY A 162 -24.52 -0.02 3.18
C GLY A 162 -25.59 -0.77 2.38
N ASP A 163 -25.50 -0.67 1.06
CA ASP A 163 -26.14 -1.57 0.09
C ASP A 163 -25.22 -2.76 -0.21
#